data_AF-A0A349D0F4-F1
#
_entry.id   AF-A0A349D0F4-F1
#
_cell.length_a   1.000
_cell.length_b   1.000
_cell.length_c   1.000
_cell.angle_alpha   90.00
_cell.angle_beta   90.00
_cell.angle_gamma   90.00
#
_symmetry.space_group_name_H-M   'P 1'
#
loop_
_entity.id
_entity.type
_entity.pdbx_description
1 polymer ?
#
loop_
_entity_poly.entity_id
_entity_poly.type
_entity_poly.pdbx_seq_one_letter_code
_entity_poly.pdbx_strand_id
1 'polypeptide(L)'
;MARYRVRRRSGITSVRPLVVFLIIASFGILFAGCGPKRTVEEVQQDDFTFTADDVARYKELAMQAEGGAGGSGATLSGQTLPRLAGVEQGSSSSQTVLNLEAAQEYQAIRSGPAATGEDLYRVTNEFVNVRDSARITAGTVGRLVRGDVCTVLDFVDAAWAHVKLSGGREGFVAQRYIAKLTSEAKLAEEKEKYKDQYFVDFGFLNVRKAPDSGAEKLGELPGQAIVRVLSKDDVWARIPFQGKEGYAAVQYLKPFLPNFLVRQEDFTLPILHYNVSQEGVLDTLAKHVAALRNDGMKLITLRDFRDLLLEQEKRDVRLEPKTVVVAFSGITPLNVKGLSDTLLQLNLRATLFFETKQIGITGITEKTLLTLIANGQDLQSAAHSGDDLRSLTNAQLVLEFTQSRTLIEQYTKEPVFAVAYPFGGVNSRVEAQALSAGYLLGVSAAQQRTFKRADLLKLPSFAIGASVSTEDVLGLVKGQ
;
A
#
# COMPACT_ATOMS: atom_id res chain seq x y z
N MET A 1 -49.29 2.14 38.01
CA MET A 1 -50.14 3.33 38.30
C MET A 1 -49.18 4.43 38.72
N ALA A 2 -49.12 5.64 38.17
CA ALA A 2 -50.15 6.51 37.65
C ALA A 2 -49.67 7.27 36.39
N ARG A 3 -50.65 7.67 35.59
CA ARG A 3 -50.54 8.37 34.30
C ARG A 3 -50.48 9.88 34.56
N TYR A 4 -49.72 10.64 33.76
CA TYR A 4 -49.98 12.06 33.59
C TYR A 4 -50.22 12.37 32.11
N ARG A 5 -51.42 12.87 31.81
CA ARG A 5 -51.94 13.27 30.50
C ARG A 5 -52.00 14.80 30.45
N VAL A 6 -51.51 15.35 29.33
CA VAL A 6 -52.14 16.37 28.46
C VAL A 6 -52.38 17.80 28.99
N ARG A 7 -51.80 18.79 28.28
CA ARG A 7 -52.63 19.84 27.62
C ARG A 7 -51.96 20.49 26.40
N ARG A 8 -52.72 20.52 25.30
CA ARG A 8 -52.53 21.24 24.03
C ARG A 8 -53.09 22.68 24.12
N ARG A 9 -52.52 23.58 23.31
CA ARG A 9 -53.13 24.68 22.50
C ARG A 9 -52.10 24.98 21.39
N SER A 10 -52.29 24.91 20.06
CA SER A 10 -53.28 25.40 19.06
C SER A 10 -53.57 26.90 19.19
N GLY A 11 -53.41 27.78 18.19
CA GLY A 11 -53.00 27.77 16.77
C GLY A 11 -52.67 29.24 16.38
N ILE A 12 -52.18 29.58 15.18
CA ILE A 12 -52.95 30.11 14.00
C ILE A 12 -51.86 30.68 13.05
N THR A 13 -51.53 30.03 11.93
CA THR A 13 -51.88 30.31 10.51
C THR A 13 -51.40 31.63 9.87
N SER A 14 -50.62 31.53 8.79
CA SER A 14 -50.74 32.36 7.55
C SER A 14 -49.97 31.69 6.39
N VAL A 15 -50.61 30.81 5.60
CA VAL A 15 -51.06 30.96 4.18
C VAL A 15 -50.01 31.48 3.16
N ARG A 16 -49.75 30.64 2.14
CA ARG A 16 -49.00 30.78 0.85
C ARG A 16 -49.75 31.69 -0.17
N PRO A 17 -49.21 32.16 -1.35
CA PRO A 17 -48.87 31.36 -2.57
C PRO A 17 -47.63 31.88 -3.37
N LEU A 18 -46.78 31.03 -3.98
CA LEU A 18 -46.82 30.43 -5.34
C LEU A 18 -46.78 31.45 -6.52
N VAL A 19 -45.64 31.53 -7.24
CA VAL A 19 -45.57 31.76 -8.70
C VAL A 19 -44.27 31.14 -9.26
N VAL A 20 -44.42 30.24 -10.22
CA VAL A 20 -43.41 29.77 -11.19
C VAL A 20 -43.57 30.63 -12.45
N PHE A 21 -42.50 31.15 -13.03
CA PHE A 21 -42.43 31.43 -14.47
C PHE A 21 -40.98 31.46 -14.98
N LEU A 22 -40.78 30.75 -16.08
CA LEU A 22 -39.61 30.63 -16.94
C LEU A 22 -39.77 31.68 -18.06
N ILE A 23 -38.73 32.39 -18.51
CA ILE A 23 -38.50 32.80 -19.93
C ILE A 23 -37.18 33.58 -20.09
N ILE A 24 -36.50 33.20 -21.16
CA ILE A 24 -35.28 33.73 -21.78
C ILE A 24 -35.55 35.06 -22.49
N ALA A 25 -34.65 36.06 -22.39
CA ALA A 25 -34.29 36.96 -23.49
C ALA A 25 -33.14 37.92 -23.11
N SER A 26 -32.01 37.74 -23.80
CA SER A 26 -31.09 38.72 -24.39
C SER A 26 -31.25 40.21 -24.06
N PHE A 27 -30.15 40.89 -23.72
CA PHE A 27 -29.67 42.08 -24.44
C PHE A 27 -28.26 42.46 -23.93
N GLY A 28 -27.27 42.43 -24.83
CA GLY A 28 -25.94 42.97 -24.58
C GLY A 28 -25.89 44.47 -24.86
N ILE A 29 -25.02 45.19 -24.14
CA ILE A 29 -24.43 46.45 -24.60
C ILE A 29 -22.95 46.45 -24.21
N LEU A 30 -22.15 46.77 -25.23
CA LEU A 30 -20.72 47.03 -25.24
C LEU A 30 -20.28 48.07 -24.20
N PHE A 31 -19.11 47.85 -23.60
CA PHE A 31 -18.16 48.94 -23.38
C PHE A 31 -16.76 48.51 -23.81
N ALA A 32 -16.29 49.18 -24.86
CA ALA A 32 -14.90 49.19 -25.28
C ALA A 32 -14.08 50.06 -24.31
N GLY A 33 -12.90 49.57 -23.92
CA GLY A 33 -11.91 50.32 -23.15
C GLY A 33 -10.50 49.84 -23.51
N CYS A 34 -9.73 50.69 -24.16
CA CYS A 34 -8.41 50.40 -24.73
C CYS A 34 -7.26 50.44 -23.70
N GLY A 35 -6.53 49.32 -23.58
CA GLY A 35 -5.05 49.19 -23.45
C GLY A 35 -4.33 49.57 -22.13
N PRO A 36 -3.04 49.18 -21.95
CA PRO A 36 -2.18 48.31 -22.76
C PRO A 36 -1.50 47.12 -22.03
N LYS A 37 -1.21 46.09 -22.84
CA LYS A 37 -0.19 45.02 -22.82
C LYS A 37 0.54 44.65 -21.51
N ARG A 38 0.35 43.39 -21.08
CA ARG A 38 1.37 42.55 -20.44
C ARG A 38 1.46 41.22 -21.18
N THR A 39 2.63 40.92 -21.71
CA THR A 39 3.02 39.63 -22.29
C THR A 39 3.30 38.63 -21.19
N VAL A 40 2.52 37.55 -21.14
CA VAL A 40 2.91 36.28 -20.50
C VAL A 40 2.60 35.22 -21.54
N GLU A 41 3.63 34.51 -22.00
CA GLU A 41 3.51 33.35 -22.89
C GLU A 41 2.91 32.19 -22.09
N GLU A 42 1.65 31.87 -22.36
CA GLU A 42 1.03 30.61 -21.95
C GLU A 42 1.23 29.58 -23.06
N VAL A 43 1.91 28.48 -22.72
CA VAL A 43 2.03 27.28 -23.55
C VAL A 43 0.65 26.63 -23.63
N GLN A 44 0.06 26.65 -24.82
CA GLN A 44 -1.23 26.03 -25.11
C GLN A 44 -1.07 24.50 -25.08
N GLN A 45 -1.77 23.84 -24.16
CA GLN A 45 -2.06 22.41 -24.24
C GLN A 45 -3.00 22.18 -25.44
N ASP A 46 -2.48 21.58 -26.51
CA ASP A 46 -3.30 21.04 -27.57
C ASP A 46 -4.04 19.81 -27.04
N ASP A 47 -5.33 19.98 -26.79
CA ASP A 47 -6.29 18.91 -26.53
C ASP A 47 -6.38 18.03 -27.78
N PHE A 48 -5.78 16.83 -27.72
CA PHE A 48 -5.94 15.78 -28.72
C PHE A 48 -7.39 15.26 -28.69
N THR A 49 -8.26 15.90 -29.48
CA THR A 49 -9.59 15.39 -29.76
C THR A 49 -9.60 14.81 -31.17
N PHE A 50 -9.83 13.50 -31.29
CA PHE A 50 -10.00 12.84 -32.58
C PHE A 50 -11.19 13.48 -33.30
N THR A 51 -10.91 14.12 -34.44
CA THR A 51 -11.97 14.72 -35.26
C THR A 51 -12.69 13.64 -36.05
N ALA A 52 -13.92 13.93 -36.50
CA ALA A 52 -14.67 13.04 -37.37
C ALA A 52 -13.89 12.71 -38.68
N ASP A 53 -13.02 13.61 -39.11
CA ASP A 53 -12.16 13.46 -40.29
C ASP A 53 -11.01 12.45 -40.05
N ASP A 54 -10.53 12.32 -38.81
CA ASP A 54 -9.49 11.33 -38.45
C ASP A 54 -10.07 9.91 -38.44
N VAL A 55 -11.32 9.75 -38.01
CA VAL A 55 -12.06 8.48 -38.07
C VAL A 55 -12.36 8.08 -39.52
N ALA A 56 -12.64 9.05 -40.38
CA ALA A 56 -12.86 8.81 -41.80
C ALA A 56 -11.58 8.32 -42.50
N ARG A 57 -10.43 8.97 -42.23
CA ARG A 57 -9.12 8.53 -42.74
C ARG A 57 -8.74 7.12 -42.29
N TYR A 58 -9.05 6.77 -41.04
CA TYR A 58 -8.78 5.42 -40.53
C TYR A 58 -9.63 4.36 -41.24
N LYS A 59 -10.91 4.66 -41.54
CA LYS A 59 -11.78 3.76 -42.31
C LYS A 59 -11.31 3.60 -43.76
N GLU A 60 -10.82 4.66 -44.37
CA GLU A 60 -10.34 4.64 -45.75
C GLU A 60 -9.04 3.81 -45.88
N LEU A 61 -8.13 3.92 -44.90
CA LEU A 61 -6.93 3.08 -44.78
C LEU A 61 -7.27 1.60 -44.53
N ALA A 62 -8.27 1.31 -43.69
CA ALA A 62 -8.72 -0.06 -43.45
C ALA A 62 -9.36 -0.68 -44.71
N MET A 63 -10.09 0.10 -45.51
CA MET A 63 -10.69 -0.37 -46.77
C MET A 63 -9.65 -0.57 -47.88
N GLN A 64 -8.55 0.20 -47.90
CA GLN A 64 -7.43 -0.05 -48.81
C GLN A 64 -6.64 -1.31 -48.48
N ALA A 65 -6.63 -1.75 -47.21
CA ALA A 65 -5.97 -2.99 -46.80
C ALA A 65 -6.75 -4.27 -47.19
N GLU A 66 -8.06 -4.17 -47.46
CA GLU A 66 -8.92 -5.31 -47.81
C GLU A 66 -9.26 -5.41 -49.32
N GLY A 67 -8.83 -4.45 -50.15
CA GLY A 67 -9.19 -4.36 -51.57
C GLY A 67 -8.19 -4.93 -52.60
N GLY A 68 -7.18 -5.70 -52.18
CA GLY A 68 -6.07 -6.11 -53.05
C GLY A 68 -5.88 -7.62 -53.19
N ALA A 69 -6.81 -8.33 -53.84
CA ALA A 69 -6.58 -9.70 -54.30
C ALA A 69 -7.15 -9.95 -55.70
N GLY A 70 -6.26 -10.22 -56.67
CA GLY A 70 -6.61 -10.66 -58.02
C GLY A 70 -5.44 -11.29 -58.78
N GLY A 71 -5.24 -12.60 -58.61
CA GLY A 71 -4.53 -13.56 -59.49
C GLY A 71 -3.01 -13.38 -59.67
N SER A 72 -2.14 -14.39 -59.79
CA SER A 72 -2.27 -15.84 -59.98
C SER A 72 -0.89 -16.51 -59.85
N GLY A 73 -0.81 -17.67 -59.17
CA GLY A 73 0.12 -18.78 -59.47
C GLY A 73 1.60 -18.68 -59.11
N ALA A 74 2.01 -19.33 -58.01
CA ALA A 74 3.13 -20.28 -57.94
C ALA A 74 3.27 -20.86 -56.52
N THR A 75 3.38 -22.19 -56.44
CA THR A 75 3.60 -22.99 -55.23
C THR A 75 4.94 -22.69 -54.54
N LEU A 76 4.99 -22.74 -53.20
CA LEU A 76 6.08 -23.32 -52.40
C LEU A 76 5.70 -23.42 -50.90
N SER A 77 5.41 -24.65 -50.48
CA SER A 77 5.71 -25.31 -49.20
C SER A 77 5.86 -24.51 -47.90
N GLY A 78 5.01 -24.86 -46.92
CA GLY A 78 5.46 -25.23 -45.58
C GLY A 78 5.41 -24.15 -44.49
N GLN A 79 4.27 -24.02 -43.82
CA GLN A 79 4.16 -23.86 -42.36
C GLN A 79 2.68 -23.79 -41.98
N THR A 80 2.19 -24.86 -41.36
CA THR A 80 0.86 -24.96 -40.77
C THR A 80 0.76 -24.07 -39.53
N LEU A 81 0.04 -22.95 -39.65
CA LEU A 81 -0.55 -22.26 -38.51
C LEU A 81 -1.62 -23.17 -37.86
N PRO A 82 -1.62 -23.37 -36.53
CA PRO A 82 -2.65 -24.16 -35.88
C PRO A 82 -3.99 -23.43 -35.94
N ARG A 83 -4.95 -24.10 -36.56
CA ARG A 83 -6.36 -23.72 -36.68
C ARG A 83 -7.00 -23.79 -35.28
N LEU A 84 -7.60 -22.70 -34.81
CA LEU A 84 -8.47 -22.69 -33.63
C LEU A 84 -9.59 -23.72 -33.83
N ALA A 85 -9.63 -24.74 -32.99
CA ALA A 85 -10.78 -25.61 -32.83
C ALA A 85 -11.83 -24.87 -32.01
N GLY A 86 -13.04 -24.77 -32.56
CA GLY A 86 -14.18 -24.10 -31.93
C GLY A 86 -14.53 -24.76 -30.61
N VAL A 87 -14.56 -23.95 -29.55
CA VAL A 87 -15.24 -24.30 -28.30
C VAL A 87 -16.73 -24.10 -28.55
N GLU A 88 -17.48 -25.20 -28.44
CA GLU A 88 -18.93 -25.21 -28.49
C GLU A 88 -19.51 -24.29 -27.40
N GLN A 89 -20.51 -23.51 -27.79
CA GLN A 89 -21.22 -22.58 -26.93
C GLN A 89 -21.95 -23.33 -25.81
N GLY A 90 -21.54 -23.07 -24.57
CA GLY A 90 -22.25 -23.52 -23.39
C GLY A 90 -21.68 -22.89 -22.12
N SER A 91 -22.47 -21.99 -21.54
CA SER A 91 -22.30 -21.32 -20.23
C SER A 91 -21.58 -19.96 -20.21
N SER A 92 -22.27 -19.03 -19.57
CA SER A 92 -22.00 -17.63 -19.28
C SER A 92 -20.53 -17.17 -19.31
N SER A 93 -20.25 -16.23 -20.19
CA SER A 93 -19.20 -15.24 -19.97
C SER A 93 -19.57 -14.36 -18.76
N SER A 94 -19.39 -14.86 -17.55
CA SER A 94 -19.13 -13.96 -16.43
C SER A 94 -17.77 -13.37 -16.70
N GLN A 95 -17.71 -12.11 -17.16
CA GLN A 95 -16.47 -11.35 -17.08
C GLN A 95 -15.98 -11.49 -15.65
N THR A 96 -14.84 -12.13 -15.49
CA THR A 96 -14.29 -12.44 -14.18
C THR A 96 -13.87 -11.11 -13.54
N VAL A 97 -14.74 -10.51 -12.73
CA VAL A 97 -14.49 -9.21 -12.10
C VAL A 97 -13.41 -9.41 -11.05
N LEU A 98 -12.25 -8.82 -11.31
CA LEU A 98 -11.10 -8.84 -10.43
C LEU A 98 -11.38 -7.96 -9.20
N ASN A 99 -11.32 -8.52 -7.98
CA ASN A 99 -11.48 -7.72 -6.76
C ASN A 99 -10.21 -6.90 -6.48
N LEU A 100 -10.27 -5.58 -6.64
CA LEU A 100 -9.16 -4.65 -6.42
C LEU A 100 -9.27 -3.86 -5.12
N GLU A 101 -10.13 -4.25 -4.18
CA GLU A 101 -10.30 -3.54 -2.90
C GLU A 101 -8.98 -3.35 -2.15
N ALA A 102 -8.11 -4.36 -2.12
CA ALA A 102 -6.82 -4.31 -1.45
C ALA A 102 -5.71 -3.61 -2.28
N ALA A 103 -5.95 -3.28 -3.55
CA ALA A 103 -4.89 -2.79 -4.43
C ALA A 103 -4.32 -1.44 -3.97
N GLN A 104 -5.18 -0.54 -3.50
CA GLN A 104 -4.78 0.76 -2.95
C GLN A 104 -3.98 0.60 -1.65
N GLU A 105 -4.41 -0.30 -0.77
CA GLU A 105 -3.69 -0.62 0.48
C GLU A 105 -2.30 -1.18 0.17
N TYR A 106 -2.20 -2.13 -0.75
CA TYR A 106 -0.92 -2.72 -1.17
C TYR A 106 -0.01 -1.73 -1.87
N GLN A 107 -0.56 -0.76 -2.61
CA GLN A 107 0.21 0.34 -3.16
C GLN A 107 0.80 1.20 -2.03
N ALA A 108 -0.01 1.58 -1.03
CA ALA A 108 0.45 2.35 0.11
C ALA A 108 1.54 1.62 0.94
N ILE A 109 1.42 0.30 1.11
CA ILE A 109 2.44 -0.53 1.80
C ILE A 109 3.79 -0.48 1.07
N ARG A 110 3.78 -0.48 -0.27
CA ARG A 110 5.00 -0.41 -1.10
C ARG A 110 5.59 0.99 -1.14
N SER A 111 4.73 2.01 -1.19
CA SER A 111 5.16 3.40 -1.22
C SER A 111 5.86 3.76 0.10
N GLY A 112 7.14 4.14 0.01
CA GLY A 112 7.95 4.77 1.06
C GLY A 112 7.22 5.89 1.82
N PRO A 113 7.56 6.22 3.10
CA PRO A 113 7.20 7.53 3.66
C PRO A 113 7.83 8.66 2.83
N ALA A 114 8.90 8.34 2.10
CA ALA A 114 9.61 9.22 1.19
C ALA A 114 8.85 9.55 -0.10
N ALA A 115 7.76 8.85 -0.42
CA ALA A 115 7.04 9.04 -1.69
C ALA A 115 6.23 10.34 -1.74
N THR A 116 5.92 10.98 -0.61
CA THR A 116 5.07 12.17 -0.59
C THR A 116 5.78 13.46 -0.22
N GLY A 117 6.99 13.44 0.37
CA GLY A 117 7.73 14.67 0.73
C GLY A 117 7.01 15.61 1.72
N GLU A 118 5.77 15.28 2.10
CA GLU A 118 4.90 16.00 3.01
C GLU A 118 5.06 15.45 4.43
N ASP A 119 4.80 16.28 5.44
CA ASP A 119 4.68 15.90 6.84
C ASP A 119 3.48 14.97 7.05
N LEU A 120 3.61 13.74 6.55
CA LEU A 120 2.56 12.72 6.54
C LEU A 120 2.52 12.02 7.89
N TYR A 121 1.33 12.03 8.50
CA TYR A 121 1.04 11.38 9.76
C TYR A 121 -0.06 10.34 9.57
N ARG A 122 0.02 9.27 10.35
CA ARG A 122 -0.97 8.21 10.38
C ARG A 122 -1.67 8.17 11.72
N VAL A 123 -2.97 7.89 11.69
CA VAL A 123 -3.78 7.71 12.89
C VAL A 123 -3.46 6.36 13.53
N THR A 124 -3.04 6.39 14.79
CA THR A 124 -2.67 5.21 15.59
C THR A 124 -3.82 4.73 16.48
N ASN A 125 -4.71 5.63 16.88
CA ASN A 125 -5.90 5.28 17.66
C ASN A 125 -6.99 4.65 16.78
N GLU A 126 -7.95 3.92 17.36
CA GLU A 126 -9.07 3.32 16.61
C GLU A 126 -9.83 4.35 15.77
N PHE A 127 -10.03 5.54 16.34
CA PHE A 127 -10.48 6.71 15.62
C PHE A 127 -9.99 7.99 16.29
N VAL A 128 -9.96 9.06 15.50
CA VAL A 128 -9.76 10.43 15.98
C VAL A 128 -10.75 11.35 15.26
N ASN A 129 -11.39 12.23 16.02
CA ASN A 129 -12.26 13.25 15.45
C ASN A 129 -11.41 14.42 14.96
N VAL A 130 -11.68 14.84 13.73
CA VAL A 130 -11.14 16.07 13.14
C VAL A 130 -12.07 17.20 13.53
N ARG A 131 -11.53 18.21 14.20
CA ARG A 131 -12.32 19.29 14.80
C ARG A 131 -12.14 20.62 14.09
N ASP A 132 -13.09 21.53 14.29
CA ASP A 132 -13.06 22.89 13.73
C ASP A 132 -12.09 23.83 14.47
N SER A 133 -11.63 23.46 15.67
CA SER A 133 -10.66 24.20 16.47
C SER A 133 -9.88 23.25 17.39
N ALA A 134 -8.71 23.68 17.87
CA ALA A 134 -7.82 22.96 18.79
C ALA A 134 -8.39 22.84 20.23
N ARG A 135 -9.55 22.21 20.40
CA ARG A 135 -10.19 21.97 21.70
C ARG A 135 -11.16 20.80 21.64
N ILE A 136 -11.37 20.11 22.77
CA ILE A 136 -12.20 18.89 22.81
C ILE A 136 -13.69 19.20 22.59
N THR A 137 -14.14 20.41 22.92
CA THR A 137 -15.54 20.84 22.80
C THR A 137 -15.91 21.41 21.43
N ALA A 138 -14.94 21.51 20.51
CA ALA A 138 -15.15 22.05 19.17
C ALA A 138 -16.01 21.13 18.29
N GLY A 139 -16.62 21.71 17.25
CA GLY A 139 -17.41 20.96 16.27
C GLY A 139 -16.55 19.92 15.54
N THR A 140 -17.18 18.84 15.07
CA THR A 140 -16.49 17.77 14.33
C THR A 140 -16.66 18.00 12.83
N VAL A 141 -15.55 18.20 12.12
CA VAL A 141 -15.47 18.39 10.66
C VAL A 141 -15.37 17.04 9.94
N GLY A 142 -14.82 16.03 10.62
CA GLY A 142 -14.67 14.68 10.09
C GLY A 142 -14.22 13.70 11.15
N ARG A 143 -14.06 12.44 10.74
CA ARG A 143 -13.53 11.37 11.58
C ARG A 143 -12.52 10.60 10.75
N LEU A 144 -11.36 10.38 11.34
CA LEU A 144 -10.34 9.48 10.81
C LEU A 144 -10.34 8.20 11.64
N VAL A 145 -10.11 7.07 11.01
CA VAL A 145 -9.97 5.76 11.64
C VAL A 145 -8.50 5.33 11.65
N ARG A 146 -8.18 4.31 12.45
CA ARG A 146 -6.82 3.75 12.51
C ARG A 146 -6.31 3.41 11.11
N GLY A 147 -5.11 3.87 10.79
CA GLY A 147 -4.47 3.64 9.49
C GLY A 147 -4.74 4.74 8.46
N ASP A 148 -5.73 5.61 8.68
CA ASP A 148 -5.92 6.80 7.84
C ASP A 148 -4.70 7.72 7.94
N VAL A 149 -4.44 8.42 6.84
CA VAL A 149 -3.33 9.37 6.71
C VAL A 149 -3.84 10.80 6.62
N CYS A 150 -3.05 11.72 7.16
CA CYS A 150 -3.26 13.16 7.05
C CYS A 150 -1.91 13.88 6.99
N THR A 151 -1.87 15.05 6.37
CA THR A 151 -0.68 15.91 6.36
C THR A 151 -0.78 16.87 7.53
N VAL A 152 0.20 16.88 8.44
CA VAL A 152 0.28 17.88 9.52
C VAL A 152 0.86 19.17 8.94
N LEU A 153 0.13 20.27 9.11
CA LEU A 153 0.56 21.60 8.68
C LEU A 153 1.41 22.26 9.77
N ASP A 154 0.93 22.21 11.01
CA ASP A 154 1.61 22.76 12.18
C ASP A 154 1.11 22.11 13.49
N PHE A 155 1.91 22.25 14.55
CA PHE A 155 1.51 21.91 15.91
C PHE A 155 1.05 23.19 16.60
N VAL A 156 -0.24 23.27 16.92
CA VAL A 156 -0.82 24.41 17.64
C VAL A 156 -0.26 24.46 19.06
N ASP A 157 -0.18 23.29 19.70
CA ASP A 157 0.41 23.06 21.01
C ASP A 157 0.82 21.58 21.14
N ALA A 158 1.27 21.16 22.32
CA ALA A 158 1.66 19.77 22.55
C ALA A 158 0.48 18.77 22.54
N ALA A 159 -0.77 19.24 22.55
CA ALA A 159 -1.97 18.41 22.52
C ALA A 159 -2.64 18.36 21.14
N TRP A 160 -2.54 19.40 20.32
CA TRP A 160 -3.26 19.59 19.07
C TRP A 160 -2.36 19.85 17.87
N ALA A 161 -2.64 19.15 16.79
CA ALA A 161 -2.06 19.39 15.48
C ALA A 161 -3.12 19.91 14.51
N HIS A 162 -2.74 20.87 13.69
CA HIS A 162 -3.52 21.32 12.54
C HIS A 162 -3.17 20.43 11.34
N VAL A 163 -4.19 19.83 10.73
CA VAL A 163 -4.02 18.80 9.70
C VAL A 163 -4.86 19.07 8.47
N LYS A 164 -4.33 18.65 7.33
CA LYS A 164 -5.01 18.57 6.04
C LYS A 164 -5.34 17.10 5.74
N LEU A 165 -6.62 16.85 5.43
CA LEU A 165 -7.14 15.55 5.05
C LEU A 165 -6.89 15.28 3.56
N SER A 166 -6.94 14.01 3.16
CA SER A 166 -6.77 13.58 1.75
C SER A 166 -7.73 14.27 0.77
N GLY A 167 -8.94 14.62 1.21
CA GLY A 167 -9.91 15.38 0.43
C GLY A 167 -9.69 16.91 0.41
N GLY A 168 -8.54 17.40 0.88
CA GLY A 168 -8.16 18.82 0.88
C GLY A 168 -8.76 19.67 2.01
N ARG A 169 -9.67 19.12 2.82
CA ARG A 169 -10.25 19.79 3.99
C ARG A 169 -9.25 19.87 5.14
N GLU A 170 -9.29 20.96 5.90
CA GLU A 170 -8.44 21.18 7.07
C GLU A 170 -9.22 21.03 8.38
N GLY A 171 -8.50 20.77 9.47
CA GLY A 171 -9.05 20.73 10.82
C GLY A 171 -8.01 20.35 11.87
N PHE A 172 -8.44 20.13 13.10
CA PHE A 172 -7.55 19.92 14.24
C PHE A 172 -7.75 18.52 14.83
N VAL A 173 -6.65 17.82 15.09
CA VAL A 173 -6.65 16.49 15.71
C VAL A 173 -5.73 16.45 16.91
N ALA A 174 -6.01 15.56 17.86
CA ALA A 174 -5.14 15.39 19.01
C ALA A 174 -3.82 14.72 18.57
N GLN A 175 -2.70 15.40 18.79
CA GLN A 175 -1.36 14.96 18.38
C GLN A 175 -1.03 13.55 18.88
N ARG A 176 -1.48 13.20 20.09
CA ARG A 176 -1.18 11.90 20.72
C ARG A 176 -1.72 10.70 19.95
N TYR A 177 -2.68 10.90 19.05
CA TYR A 177 -3.32 9.84 18.26
C TYR A 177 -2.85 9.78 16.82
N ILE A 178 -1.87 10.62 16.47
CA ILE A 178 -1.21 10.60 15.17
C ILE A 178 0.28 10.38 15.36
N ALA A 179 0.91 9.77 14.36
CA ALA A 179 2.34 9.54 14.35
C ALA A 179 2.93 9.81 12.97
N LYS A 180 4.06 10.51 12.93
CA LYS A 180 4.79 10.81 11.70
C LYS A 180 5.34 9.52 11.11
N LEU A 181 5.04 9.23 9.85
CA LEU A 181 5.68 8.10 9.17
C LEU A 181 7.12 8.46 8.86
N THR A 182 8.06 7.64 9.30
CA THR A 182 9.48 7.81 8.97
C THR A 182 10.16 6.46 8.82
N SER A 183 11.34 6.43 8.20
CA SER A 183 12.17 5.23 8.11
C SER A 183 13.22 5.21 9.23
N GLU A 184 13.78 4.04 9.53
CA GLU A 184 14.88 3.91 10.50
C GLU A 184 16.05 4.85 10.19
N ALA A 185 16.43 4.94 8.91
CA ALA A 185 17.53 5.79 8.46
C ALA A 185 17.28 7.29 8.69
N LYS A 186 16.02 7.75 8.62
CA LYS A 186 15.66 9.17 8.76
C LYS A 186 15.22 9.55 10.18
N LEU A 187 15.01 8.58 11.06
CA LEU A 187 14.48 8.83 12.40
C LEU A 187 15.35 9.81 13.20
N ALA A 188 16.68 9.69 13.11
CA ALA A 188 17.59 10.58 13.83
C ALA A 188 17.49 12.04 13.33
N GLU A 189 17.45 12.23 12.01
CA GLU A 189 17.28 13.54 11.38
C GLU A 189 15.92 14.17 11.76
N GLU A 190 14.85 13.38 11.73
CA GLU A 190 13.52 13.85 12.12
C GLU A 190 13.44 14.25 13.59
N LYS A 191 14.10 13.53 14.49
CA LYS A 191 14.17 13.89 15.91
C LYS A 191 14.96 15.18 16.13
N GLU A 192 16.03 15.41 15.38
CA GLU A 192 16.87 16.60 15.51
C GLU A 192 16.09 17.89 15.18
N LYS A 193 15.07 17.84 14.31
CA LYS A 193 14.19 18.99 13.99
C LYS A 193 13.44 19.55 15.22
N TYR A 194 13.20 18.70 16.21
CA TYR A 194 12.51 19.06 17.45
C TYR A 194 13.46 19.25 18.63
N LYS A 195 14.77 19.25 18.37
CA LYS A 195 15.75 19.57 19.39
C LYS A 195 15.49 20.95 19.98
N ASP A 196 15.68 21.04 21.28
CA ASP A 196 15.43 22.24 22.08
C ASP A 196 13.98 22.74 22.07
N GLN A 197 13.03 21.98 21.54
CA GLN A 197 11.60 22.25 21.71
C GLN A 197 11.09 21.62 23.01
N TYR A 198 10.41 22.41 23.80
CA TYR A 198 9.80 22.00 25.06
C TYR A 198 8.35 22.44 25.08
N PHE A 199 7.52 21.78 25.88
CA PHE A 199 6.17 22.23 26.14
C PHE A 199 5.93 22.45 27.64
N VAL A 200 4.97 23.30 27.94
CA VAL A 200 4.54 23.58 29.32
C VAL A 200 3.71 22.41 29.84
N ASP A 201 4.29 21.60 30.73
CA ASP A 201 3.63 20.47 31.41
C ASP A 201 2.97 20.92 32.74
N PHE A 202 2.30 22.07 32.69
CA PHE A 202 1.54 22.62 33.80
C PHE A 202 0.37 23.44 33.27
N GLY A 203 -0.52 23.95 34.14
CA GLY A 203 -1.66 24.76 33.71
C GLY A 203 -1.24 26.06 33.00
N PHE A 204 -0.16 26.66 33.46
CA PHE A 204 0.47 27.84 32.88
C PHE A 204 1.90 28.00 33.41
N LEU A 205 2.74 28.81 32.77
CA LEU A 205 4.11 29.06 33.20
C LEU A 205 4.45 30.54 33.07
N ASN A 206 4.86 31.16 34.18
CA ASN A 206 5.29 32.56 34.18
C ASN A 206 6.62 32.71 33.46
N VAL A 207 6.70 33.74 32.61
CA VAL A 207 7.94 34.18 31.96
C VAL A 207 8.44 35.42 32.67
N ARG A 208 9.70 35.41 33.10
CA ARG A 208 10.32 36.46 33.91
C ARG A 208 11.49 37.12 33.19
N LYS A 209 11.84 38.33 33.63
CA LYS A 209 12.92 39.13 33.03
C LYS A 209 14.33 38.62 33.36
N ALA A 210 14.49 37.90 34.47
CA ALA A 210 15.74 37.32 34.94
C ALA A 210 15.48 35.92 35.52
N PRO A 211 16.52 35.05 35.64
CA PRO A 211 16.43 33.72 36.25
C PRO A 211 16.29 33.81 37.78
N ASP A 212 15.25 34.50 38.23
CA ASP A 212 14.92 34.69 39.63
C ASP A 212 13.39 34.68 39.84
N SER A 213 12.96 34.02 40.91
CA SER A 213 11.56 33.91 41.30
C SER A 213 10.95 35.25 41.73
N GLY A 214 11.78 36.21 42.16
CA GLY A 214 11.37 37.58 42.48
C GLY A 214 11.34 38.53 41.27
N ALA A 215 11.92 38.13 40.12
CA ALA A 215 12.04 39.00 38.96
C ALA A 215 10.68 39.37 38.35
N GLU A 216 10.64 40.56 37.72
CA GLU A 216 9.48 41.08 37.01
C GLU A 216 8.87 40.03 36.05
N LYS A 217 7.55 39.80 36.17
CA LYS A 217 6.79 38.94 35.26
C LYS A 217 6.61 39.66 33.93
N LEU A 218 7.25 39.16 32.88
CA LEU A 218 7.06 39.63 31.50
C LEU A 218 5.76 39.13 30.90
N GLY A 219 5.31 37.94 31.32
CA GLY A 219 4.08 37.34 30.81
C GLY A 219 3.87 35.92 31.30
N GLU A 220 3.02 35.19 30.59
CA GLU A 220 2.64 33.82 30.93
C GLU A 220 2.48 32.99 29.65
N LEU A 221 2.92 31.74 29.70
CA LEU A 221 2.70 30.73 28.70
C LEU A 221 1.54 29.83 29.14
N PRO A 222 0.55 29.57 28.28
CA PRO A 222 -0.51 28.64 28.62
C PRO A 222 0.05 27.20 28.69
N GLY A 223 -0.66 26.33 29.39
CA GLY A 223 -0.35 24.90 29.38
C GLY A 223 -0.31 24.33 27.97
N GLN A 224 0.55 23.34 27.76
CA GLN A 224 0.85 22.71 26.46
C GLN A 224 1.53 23.61 25.42
N ALA A 225 1.73 24.91 25.68
CA ALA A 225 2.44 25.79 24.75
C ALA A 225 3.84 25.24 24.46
N ILE A 226 4.18 25.15 23.17
CA ILE A 226 5.51 24.73 22.71
C ILE A 226 6.41 25.97 22.65
N VAL A 227 7.62 25.85 23.19
CA VAL A 227 8.65 26.90 23.22
C VAL A 227 10.00 26.32 22.83
N ARG A 228 10.80 27.12 22.13
CA ARG A 228 12.19 26.81 21.85
C ARG A 228 13.09 27.33 22.96
N VAL A 229 13.84 26.46 23.61
CA VAL A 229 14.81 26.81 24.65
C VAL A 229 16.12 27.22 24.00
N LEU A 230 16.64 28.40 24.35
CA LEU A 230 17.92 28.90 23.85
C LEU A 230 19.10 28.41 24.70
N SER A 231 18.87 28.31 26.01
CA SER A 231 19.81 27.76 26.99
C SER A 231 19.05 27.41 28.26
N LYS A 232 19.53 26.45 29.05
CA LYS A 232 18.96 26.15 30.36
C LYS A 232 20.04 25.74 31.35
N ASP A 233 19.80 26.05 32.62
CA ASP A 233 20.45 25.41 33.76
C ASP A 233 19.46 24.43 34.41
N ASP A 234 19.70 24.04 35.66
CA ASP A 234 18.82 23.10 36.38
C ASP A 234 17.49 23.73 36.83
N VAL A 235 17.38 25.06 36.86
CA VAL A 235 16.25 25.79 37.43
C VAL A 235 15.52 26.64 36.38
N TRP A 236 16.26 27.31 35.49
CA TRP A 236 15.77 28.29 34.54
C TRP A 236 16.13 27.93 33.10
N ALA A 237 15.13 28.06 32.22
CA ALA A 237 15.26 28.00 30.78
C ALA A 237 15.12 29.41 30.23
N ARG A 238 16.07 29.82 29.39
CA ARG A 238 16.02 31.05 28.62
C ARG A 238 15.29 30.79 27.31
N ILE A 239 14.25 31.57 27.03
CA ILE A 239 13.34 31.39 25.89
C ILE A 239 13.10 32.73 25.19
N PRO A 240 12.82 32.74 23.87
CA PRO A 240 12.31 33.92 23.19
C PRO A 240 10.84 34.12 23.57
N PHE A 241 10.49 35.33 24.01
CA PHE A 241 9.13 35.70 24.40
C PHE A 241 8.82 37.13 23.95
N GLN A 242 7.82 37.30 23.09
CA GLN A 242 7.37 38.62 22.56
C GLN A 242 8.50 39.50 22.00
N GLY A 243 9.46 38.90 21.27
CA GLY A 243 10.60 39.61 20.68
C GLY A 243 11.73 39.97 21.66
N LYS A 244 11.65 39.52 22.92
CA LYS A 244 12.70 39.65 23.95
C LYS A 244 13.10 38.29 24.50
N GLU A 245 14.14 38.26 25.32
CA GLU A 245 14.50 37.06 26.08
C GLU A 245 13.76 37.05 27.42
N GLY A 246 13.24 35.88 27.79
CA GLY A 246 12.59 35.63 29.07
C GLY A 246 13.08 34.33 29.70
N TYR A 247 12.82 34.19 30.99
CA TYR A 247 13.23 33.06 31.80
C TYR A 247 12.00 32.34 32.35
N ALA A 248 11.95 31.03 32.15
CA ALA A 248 10.87 30.16 32.60
C ALA A 248 11.45 29.00 33.42
N ALA A 249 10.72 28.52 34.44
CA ALA A 249 11.23 27.47 35.30
C ALA A 249 11.25 26.11 34.59
N VAL A 250 12.41 25.43 34.60
CA VAL A 250 12.67 24.16 33.89
C VAL A 250 11.77 23.03 34.40
N GLN A 251 11.44 23.02 35.69
CA GLN A 251 10.61 21.97 36.30
C GLN A 251 9.21 21.81 35.69
N TYR A 252 8.73 22.83 34.95
CA TYR A 252 7.43 22.81 34.27
C TYR A 252 7.56 22.65 32.74
N LEU A 253 8.77 22.40 32.25
CA LEU A 253 9.05 22.19 30.83
C LEU A 253 9.43 20.73 30.59
N LYS A 254 8.77 20.10 29.62
CA LYS A 254 9.13 18.78 29.13
C LYS A 254 9.55 18.85 27.66
N PRO A 255 10.54 18.05 27.21
CA PRO A 255 10.87 17.99 25.79
C PRO A 255 9.63 17.65 24.96
N PHE A 256 9.40 18.43 23.92
CA PHE A 256 8.35 18.15 22.95
C PHE A 256 8.92 17.30 21.82
N LEU A 257 8.31 16.14 21.58
CA LEU A 257 8.66 15.27 20.48
C LEU A 257 7.37 14.66 19.92
N PRO A 258 7.08 14.80 18.61
CA PRO A 258 5.93 14.13 18.03
C PRO A 258 6.12 12.62 18.06
N ASN A 259 5.01 11.88 17.99
CA ASN A 259 5.08 10.43 17.86
C ASN A 259 5.60 10.08 16.47
N PHE A 260 6.46 9.07 16.39
CA PHE A 260 6.95 8.52 15.13
C PHE A 260 6.44 7.10 14.97
N LEU A 261 5.88 6.80 13.80
CA LEU A 261 5.66 5.43 13.35
C LEU A 261 6.83 5.09 12.44
N VAL A 262 7.81 4.39 13.02
CA VAL A 262 9.02 4.01 12.30
C VAL A 262 8.70 2.78 11.48
N ARG A 263 8.92 2.85 10.17
CA ARG A 263 8.68 1.75 9.26
C ARG A 263 9.98 1.08 8.84
N GLN A 264 9.96 -0.24 8.85
CA GLN A 264 11.04 -1.05 8.31
C GLN A 264 11.07 -0.93 6.79
N GLU A 265 12.14 -0.35 6.26
CA GLU A 265 12.35 -0.22 4.81
C GLU A 265 13.28 -1.27 4.24
N ASP A 266 14.20 -1.79 5.05
CA ASP A 266 15.15 -2.82 4.66
C ASP A 266 14.81 -4.15 5.37
N PHE A 267 14.69 -5.21 4.57
CA PHE A 267 14.37 -6.55 5.05
C PHE A 267 15.54 -7.50 4.85
N THR A 268 15.74 -8.39 5.81
CA THR A 268 16.56 -9.59 5.66
C THR A 268 15.64 -10.80 5.80
N LEU A 269 15.20 -11.34 4.67
CA LEU A 269 14.28 -12.46 4.59
C LEU A 269 14.70 -13.39 3.43
N PRO A 270 15.53 -14.40 3.70
CA PRO A 270 15.83 -15.44 2.73
C PRO A 270 14.55 -16.17 2.28
N ILE A 271 14.33 -16.25 0.96
CA ILE A 271 13.25 -17.04 0.37
C ILE A 271 13.88 -18.25 -0.32
N LEU A 272 13.66 -19.44 0.23
CA LEU A 272 14.08 -20.70 -0.37
C LEU A 272 12.98 -21.18 -1.31
N HIS A 273 13.25 -21.15 -2.61
CA HIS A 273 12.29 -21.47 -3.65
C HIS A 273 12.65 -22.81 -4.30
N TYR A 274 11.84 -23.82 -4.03
CA TYR A 274 11.97 -25.17 -4.54
C TYR A 274 11.10 -25.38 -5.77
N ASN A 275 11.60 -26.12 -6.76
CA ASN A 275 10.80 -26.54 -7.91
C ASN A 275 10.51 -28.05 -7.81
N VAL A 276 9.26 -28.42 -7.57
CA VAL A 276 8.87 -29.82 -7.34
C VAL A 276 8.70 -30.63 -8.63
N SER A 277 8.91 -30.02 -9.79
CA SER A 277 9.03 -30.78 -11.05
C SER A 277 10.41 -31.43 -11.22
N GLN A 278 11.41 -31.02 -10.44
CA GLN A 278 12.73 -31.63 -10.44
C GLN A 278 12.77 -32.86 -9.53
N GLU A 279 13.35 -33.95 -10.03
CA GLU A 279 13.48 -35.20 -9.28
C GLU A 279 14.37 -35.04 -8.04
N GLY A 280 14.01 -35.73 -6.94
CA GLY A 280 14.79 -35.77 -5.70
C GLY A 280 14.68 -34.53 -4.80
N VAL A 281 13.99 -33.47 -5.22
CA VAL A 281 13.86 -32.23 -4.42
C VAL A 281 13.11 -32.44 -3.10
N LEU A 282 12.09 -33.30 -3.08
CA LEU A 282 11.33 -33.57 -1.86
C LEU A 282 12.14 -34.38 -0.83
N ASP A 283 13.05 -35.24 -1.30
CA ASP A 283 13.90 -36.06 -0.44
C ASP A 283 14.94 -35.21 0.29
N THR A 284 15.45 -34.15 -0.35
CA THR A 284 16.40 -33.21 0.26
C THR A 284 15.73 -32.18 1.15
N LEU A 285 14.48 -31.80 0.85
CA LEU A 285 13.70 -30.85 1.65
C LEU A 285 13.67 -31.24 3.13
N ALA A 286 13.46 -32.52 3.45
CA ALA A 286 13.42 -32.99 4.83
C ALA A 286 14.72 -32.68 5.59
N LYS A 287 15.88 -32.88 4.95
CA LYS A 287 17.20 -32.58 5.52
C LYS A 287 17.40 -31.08 5.71
N HIS A 288 17.02 -30.27 4.72
CA HIS A 288 17.12 -28.82 4.79
C HIS A 288 16.27 -28.25 5.93
N VAL A 289 15.01 -28.69 6.04
CA VAL A 289 14.08 -28.24 7.09
C VAL A 289 14.60 -28.60 8.47
N ALA A 290 15.13 -29.81 8.64
CA ALA A 290 15.75 -30.23 9.90
C ALA A 290 16.97 -29.35 10.26
N ALA A 291 17.86 -29.09 9.30
CA ALA A 291 19.03 -28.24 9.49
C ALA A 291 18.65 -26.80 9.88
N LEU A 292 17.67 -26.21 9.17
CA LEU A 292 17.17 -24.86 9.46
C LEU A 292 16.57 -24.77 10.87
N ARG A 293 15.74 -25.74 11.27
CA ARG A 293 15.16 -25.79 12.62
C ARG A 293 16.21 -25.96 13.71
N ASN A 294 17.21 -26.82 13.48
CA ASN A 294 18.31 -27.03 14.42
C ASN A 294 19.15 -25.77 14.64
N ASP A 295 19.25 -24.90 13.63
CA ASP A 295 19.93 -23.61 13.73
C ASP A 295 19.05 -22.50 14.37
N GLY A 296 17.81 -22.83 14.71
CA GLY A 296 16.84 -21.92 15.30
C GLY A 296 16.19 -20.97 14.29
N MET A 297 16.16 -21.34 13.00
CA MET A 297 15.46 -20.57 11.97
C MET A 297 13.95 -20.75 12.09
N LYS A 298 13.21 -19.64 12.06
CA LYS A 298 11.75 -19.61 12.02
C LYS A 298 11.29 -19.72 10.58
N LEU A 299 10.58 -20.79 10.24
CA LEU A 299 10.03 -21.01 8.91
C LEU A 299 8.62 -20.41 8.83
N ILE A 300 8.42 -19.51 7.86
CA ILE A 300 7.15 -18.80 7.65
C ILE A 300 6.69 -18.88 6.19
N THR A 301 5.45 -18.46 5.94
CA THR A 301 4.85 -18.30 4.62
C THR A 301 4.89 -16.84 4.15
N LEU A 302 4.63 -16.58 2.87
CA LEU A 302 4.46 -15.20 2.38
C LEU A 302 3.19 -14.55 2.94
N ARG A 303 2.18 -15.31 3.33
CA ARG A 303 1.04 -14.81 4.10
C ARG A 303 1.43 -14.25 5.44
N ASP A 304 2.24 -14.97 6.21
CA ASP A 304 2.75 -14.46 7.49
C ASP A 304 3.55 -13.16 7.28
N PHE A 305 4.32 -13.08 6.19
CA PHE A 305 5.04 -11.85 5.82
C PHE A 305 4.12 -10.71 5.38
N ARG A 306 3.09 -10.98 4.57
CA ARG A 306 2.05 -9.99 4.21
C ARG A 306 1.38 -9.44 5.46
N ASP A 307 0.99 -10.32 6.38
CA ASP A 307 0.29 -9.93 7.60
C ASP A 307 1.18 -9.05 8.48
N LEU A 308 2.48 -9.35 8.58
CA LEU A 308 3.46 -8.48 9.20
C LEU A 308 3.50 -7.09 8.54
N LEU A 309 3.53 -7.00 7.20
CA LEU A 309 3.53 -5.73 6.48
C LEU A 309 2.26 -4.91 6.76
N LEU A 310 1.09 -5.57 6.84
CA LEU A 310 -0.18 -4.95 7.20
C LEU A 310 -0.21 -4.47 8.66
N GLU A 311 0.42 -5.22 9.57
CA GLU A 311 0.54 -4.82 10.96
C GLU A 311 1.50 -3.63 11.14
N GLN A 312 2.56 -3.54 10.35
CA GLN A 312 3.48 -2.41 10.34
C GLN A 312 2.81 -1.09 9.97
N GLU A 313 1.74 -1.15 9.18
CA GLU A 313 0.90 0.01 8.86
C GLU A 313 -0.01 0.43 10.03
N LYS A 314 -0.07 -0.34 11.12
CA LYS A 314 -0.94 -0.10 12.29
C LYS A 314 -0.15 0.15 13.58
N ARG A 315 1.02 -0.47 13.72
CA ARG A 315 1.86 -0.44 14.92
C ARG A 315 3.32 -0.70 14.58
N ASP A 316 4.20 -0.34 15.52
CA ASP A 316 5.64 -0.55 15.37
C ASP A 316 6.01 -2.02 15.60
N VAL A 317 5.91 -2.84 14.54
CA VAL A 317 6.30 -4.26 14.54
C VAL A 317 7.45 -4.45 13.54
N ARG A 318 8.30 -5.45 13.78
CA ARG A 318 9.47 -5.73 12.95
C ARG A 318 9.51 -7.20 12.56
N LEU A 319 10.11 -7.48 11.41
CA LEU A 319 10.43 -8.83 11.01
C LEU A 319 11.42 -9.41 12.04
N GLU A 320 11.07 -10.56 12.61
CA GLU A 320 11.94 -11.26 13.54
C GLU A 320 13.23 -11.72 12.82
N PRO A 321 14.42 -11.55 13.43
CA PRO A 321 15.65 -12.14 12.92
C PRO A 321 15.53 -13.67 12.78
N LYS A 322 16.39 -14.27 11.95
CA LYS A 322 16.40 -15.73 11.68
C LYS A 322 15.09 -16.26 11.09
N THR A 323 14.37 -15.43 10.34
CA THR A 323 13.14 -15.84 9.65
C THR A 323 13.45 -16.24 8.20
N VAL A 324 12.85 -17.32 7.72
CA VAL A 324 13.03 -17.86 6.36
C VAL A 324 11.68 -18.21 5.76
N VAL A 325 11.47 -17.85 4.49
CA VAL A 325 10.31 -18.30 3.72
C VAL A 325 10.67 -19.57 2.96
N VAL A 326 9.78 -20.57 3.01
CA VAL A 326 9.86 -21.74 2.13
C VAL A 326 8.74 -21.66 1.11
N ALA A 327 9.12 -21.70 -0.16
CA ALA A 327 8.21 -21.58 -1.29
C ALA A 327 8.41 -22.68 -2.33
N PHE A 328 7.33 -23.06 -3.03
CA PHE A 328 7.33 -24.11 -4.04
C PHE A 328 6.66 -23.66 -5.33
N SER A 329 7.23 -24.07 -6.47
CA SER A 329 6.65 -23.95 -7.82
C SER A 329 6.78 -25.27 -8.59
N GLY A 330 6.25 -25.33 -9.81
CA GLY A 330 6.25 -26.54 -10.64
C GLY A 330 5.28 -27.62 -10.15
N ILE A 331 4.23 -27.21 -9.44
CA ILE A 331 3.21 -28.11 -8.89
C ILE A 331 2.29 -28.57 -10.02
N THR A 332 2.16 -29.88 -10.16
CA THR A 332 1.36 -30.56 -11.20
C THR A 332 0.40 -31.57 -10.55
N PRO A 333 -0.61 -32.05 -11.29
CA PRO A 333 -1.51 -33.10 -10.79
C PRO A 333 -0.77 -34.38 -10.34
N LEU A 334 0.41 -34.65 -10.90
CA LEU A 334 1.21 -35.84 -10.61
C LEU A 334 1.96 -35.73 -9.27
N ASN A 335 2.45 -34.55 -8.91
CA ASN A 335 3.32 -34.36 -7.74
C ASN A 335 2.62 -33.69 -6.54
N VAL A 336 1.46 -33.05 -6.72
CA VAL A 336 0.77 -32.27 -5.67
C VAL A 336 0.46 -33.10 -4.42
N LYS A 337 0.10 -34.37 -4.60
CA LYS A 337 -0.19 -35.28 -3.48
C LYS A 337 1.09 -35.57 -2.69
N GLY A 338 2.17 -35.96 -3.37
CA GLY A 338 3.47 -36.25 -2.73
C GLY A 338 4.03 -35.02 -2.02
N LEU A 339 3.87 -33.83 -2.60
CA LEU A 339 4.20 -32.57 -1.93
C LEU A 339 3.37 -32.36 -0.66
N SER A 340 2.04 -32.50 -0.71
CA SER A 340 1.17 -32.34 0.47
C SER A 340 1.55 -33.32 1.58
N ASP A 341 1.79 -34.59 1.25
CA ASP A 341 2.12 -35.63 2.21
C ASP A 341 3.47 -35.32 2.89
N THR A 342 4.46 -34.86 2.11
CA THR A 342 5.77 -34.44 2.63
C THR A 342 5.66 -33.24 3.56
N LEU A 343 4.89 -32.20 3.20
CA LEU A 343 4.71 -31.01 4.03
C LEU A 343 4.01 -31.33 5.35
N LEU A 344 3.03 -32.23 5.34
CA LEU A 344 2.36 -32.72 6.55
C LEU A 344 3.32 -33.50 7.45
N GLN A 345 4.10 -34.43 6.90
CA GLN A 345 5.09 -35.20 7.66
C GLN A 345 6.13 -34.31 8.33
N LEU A 346 6.56 -33.24 7.64
CA LEU A 346 7.52 -32.27 8.17
C LEU A 346 6.87 -31.24 9.12
N ASN A 347 5.54 -31.23 9.25
CA ASN A 347 4.78 -30.16 9.90
C ASN A 347 5.25 -28.77 9.41
N LEU A 348 5.33 -28.61 8.09
CA LEU A 348 5.83 -27.40 7.44
C LEU A 348 4.68 -26.66 6.77
N ARG A 349 4.47 -25.40 7.16
CA ARG A 349 3.67 -24.45 6.38
C ARG A 349 4.56 -23.76 5.35
N ALA A 350 4.17 -23.81 4.09
CA ALA A 350 4.92 -23.25 2.98
C ALA A 350 4.01 -22.46 2.03
N THR A 351 4.64 -21.64 1.19
CA THR A 351 3.96 -20.93 0.10
C THR A 351 4.00 -21.76 -1.17
N LEU A 352 2.84 -22.04 -1.75
CA LEU A 352 2.67 -22.89 -2.92
C LEU A 352 2.19 -22.04 -4.09
N PHE A 353 3.01 -21.92 -5.13
CA PHE A 353 2.68 -21.17 -6.33
C PHE A 353 2.13 -22.10 -7.43
N PHE A 354 0.90 -21.82 -7.87
CA PHE A 354 0.19 -22.62 -8.86
C PHE A 354 0.14 -21.93 -10.22
N GLU A 355 0.55 -22.67 -11.25
CA GLU A 355 0.20 -22.34 -12.64
C GLU A 355 -1.27 -22.73 -12.86
N THR A 356 -2.14 -21.77 -13.14
CA THR A 356 -3.58 -22.07 -13.17
C THR A 356 -4.01 -22.96 -14.33
N LYS A 357 -3.18 -23.15 -15.37
CA LYS A 357 -3.41 -24.21 -16.38
C LYS A 357 -3.43 -25.62 -15.78
N GLN A 358 -2.82 -25.83 -14.62
CA GLN A 358 -2.78 -27.11 -13.92
C GLN A 358 -4.04 -27.33 -13.07
N ILE A 359 -4.84 -26.29 -12.81
CA ILE A 359 -6.04 -26.35 -11.97
C ILE A 359 -7.26 -26.62 -12.84
N GLY A 360 -8.07 -27.60 -12.45
CA GLY A 360 -9.28 -27.95 -13.16
C GLY A 360 -9.73 -29.38 -12.85
N ILE A 361 -10.85 -29.77 -13.46
CA ILE A 361 -11.48 -31.07 -13.22
C ILE A 361 -10.55 -32.24 -13.60
N THR A 362 -9.76 -32.07 -14.66
CA THR A 362 -8.78 -33.05 -15.15
C THR A 362 -7.39 -32.86 -14.57
N GLY A 363 -7.19 -31.83 -13.73
CA GLY A 363 -5.91 -31.47 -13.14
C GLY A 363 -5.98 -31.46 -11.61
N ILE A 364 -5.46 -30.40 -11.02
CA ILE A 364 -5.54 -30.15 -9.57
C ILE A 364 -6.95 -29.65 -9.27
N THR A 365 -7.74 -30.51 -8.63
CA THR A 365 -9.14 -30.23 -8.32
C THR A 365 -9.29 -29.21 -7.18
N GLU A 366 -10.45 -28.54 -7.11
CA GLU A 366 -10.83 -27.66 -5.99
C GLU A 366 -10.68 -28.35 -4.64
N LYS A 367 -11.11 -29.62 -4.54
CA LYS A 367 -10.95 -30.43 -3.32
C LYS A 367 -9.49 -30.53 -2.88
N THR A 368 -8.56 -30.70 -3.82
CA THR A 368 -7.12 -30.75 -3.53
C THR A 368 -6.62 -29.41 -3.01
N LEU A 369 -7.03 -28.30 -3.62
CA LEU A 369 -6.65 -26.95 -3.17
C LEU A 369 -7.17 -26.66 -1.75
N LEU A 370 -8.44 -26.96 -1.49
CA LEU A 370 -9.04 -26.79 -0.15
C LEU A 370 -8.38 -27.69 0.90
N THR A 371 -7.94 -28.89 0.52
CA THR A 371 -7.17 -29.78 1.41
C THR A 371 -5.83 -29.16 1.78
N LEU A 372 -5.11 -28.57 0.82
CA LEU A 372 -3.84 -27.88 1.10
C LEU A 372 -4.04 -26.69 2.06
N ILE A 373 -5.11 -25.92 1.88
CA ILE A 373 -5.46 -24.81 2.78
C ILE A 373 -5.80 -25.32 4.18
N ALA A 374 -6.60 -26.38 4.28
CA ALA A 374 -6.93 -27.02 5.56
C ALA A 374 -5.68 -27.53 6.29
N ASN A 375 -4.65 -27.92 5.53
CA ASN A 375 -3.33 -28.32 6.04
C ASN A 375 -2.41 -27.11 6.34
N GLY A 376 -2.91 -25.88 6.27
CA GLY A 376 -2.19 -24.66 6.63
C GLY A 376 -1.23 -24.13 5.57
N GLN A 377 -1.33 -24.60 4.32
CA GLN A 377 -0.49 -24.14 3.21
C GLN A 377 -0.99 -22.82 2.61
N ASP A 378 -0.07 -21.95 2.21
CA ASP A 378 -0.39 -20.65 1.60
C ASP A 378 -0.41 -20.75 0.07
N LEU A 379 -1.58 -20.71 -0.55
CA LEU A 379 -1.76 -20.88 -1.99
C LEU A 379 -1.70 -19.53 -2.72
N GLN A 380 -0.79 -19.42 -3.69
CA GLN A 380 -0.48 -18.20 -4.43
C GLN A 380 -0.32 -18.47 -5.94
N SER A 381 -0.12 -17.43 -6.73
CA SER A 381 -0.12 -17.49 -8.19
C SER A 381 1.27 -17.76 -8.79
N ALA A 382 1.37 -18.60 -9.82
CA ALA A 382 2.52 -18.68 -10.72
C ALA A 382 2.14 -18.23 -12.15
N ALA A 383 1.24 -17.26 -12.27
CA ALA A 383 0.54 -16.92 -13.52
C ALA A 383 -0.31 -18.08 -14.08
N HIS A 384 -0.72 -18.04 -15.35
CA HIS A 384 -1.59 -19.04 -15.96
C HIS A 384 -0.81 -20.07 -16.77
N SER A 385 -0.02 -19.61 -17.74
CA SER A 385 0.67 -20.48 -18.71
C SER A 385 1.98 -21.06 -18.21
N GLY A 386 2.68 -20.40 -17.29
CA GLY A 386 4.06 -20.76 -16.90
C GLY A 386 5.12 -20.34 -17.93
N ASP A 387 4.73 -19.59 -18.96
CA ASP A 387 5.67 -19.04 -19.95
C ASP A 387 6.51 -17.89 -19.37
N ASP A 388 7.64 -17.58 -20.00
CA ASP A 388 8.41 -16.39 -19.64
C ASP A 388 7.61 -15.12 -19.95
N LEU A 389 7.07 -14.52 -18.88
CA LEU A 389 6.24 -13.32 -18.92
C LEU A 389 6.89 -12.15 -19.66
N ARG A 390 8.23 -12.10 -19.71
CA ARG A 390 8.97 -11.04 -20.42
C ARG A 390 8.76 -11.10 -21.94
N SER A 391 8.43 -12.28 -22.47
CA SER A 391 8.17 -12.51 -23.90
C SER A 391 6.75 -12.13 -24.33
N LEU A 392 5.82 -12.01 -23.37
CA LEU A 392 4.40 -11.77 -23.64
C LEU A 392 4.10 -10.29 -23.88
N THR A 393 3.06 -9.99 -24.67
CA THR A 393 2.54 -8.62 -24.83
C THR A 393 1.88 -8.11 -23.55
N ASN A 394 1.62 -6.80 -23.45
CA ASN A 394 0.94 -6.24 -22.28
C ASN A 394 -0.48 -6.80 -22.07
N ALA A 395 -1.24 -6.99 -23.15
CA ALA A 395 -2.57 -7.57 -23.07
C ALA A 395 -2.53 -9.02 -22.55
N GLN A 396 -1.55 -9.81 -23.01
CA GLN A 396 -1.34 -11.17 -22.52
C GLN A 396 -0.93 -11.18 -21.04
N LEU A 397 -0.03 -10.28 -20.61
CA LEU A 397 0.35 -10.18 -19.20
C LEU A 397 -0.84 -9.87 -18.29
N VAL A 398 -1.68 -8.91 -18.68
CA VAL A 398 -2.89 -8.58 -17.91
C VAL A 398 -3.79 -9.81 -17.77
N LEU A 399 -3.98 -10.56 -18.86
CA LEU A 399 -4.79 -11.77 -18.86
C LEU A 399 -4.17 -12.86 -17.96
N GLU A 400 -2.88 -13.13 -18.11
CA GLU A 400 -2.12 -14.10 -17.29
C GLU A 400 -2.30 -13.85 -15.79
N PHE A 401 -2.10 -12.61 -15.37
CA PHE A 401 -2.17 -12.23 -13.96
C PHE A 401 -3.61 -12.23 -13.44
N THR A 402 -4.55 -11.65 -14.19
CA THR A 402 -5.95 -11.50 -13.79
C THR A 402 -6.67 -12.84 -13.74
N GLN A 403 -6.50 -13.67 -14.77
CA GLN A 403 -7.08 -15.00 -14.84
C GLN A 403 -6.53 -15.87 -13.71
N SER A 404 -5.20 -15.87 -13.52
CA SER A 404 -4.58 -16.71 -12.50
C SER A 404 -5.06 -16.37 -11.10
N ARG A 405 -5.05 -15.07 -10.77
CA ARG A 405 -5.52 -14.60 -9.46
C ARG A 405 -6.96 -14.99 -9.21
N THR A 406 -7.83 -14.65 -10.15
CA THR A 406 -9.26 -14.81 -9.92
C THR A 406 -9.68 -16.27 -9.89
N LEU A 407 -9.06 -17.13 -10.69
CA LEU A 407 -9.35 -18.56 -10.69
C LEU A 407 -8.99 -19.19 -9.34
N ILE A 408 -7.81 -18.87 -8.79
CA ILE A 408 -7.42 -19.37 -7.47
C ILE A 408 -8.38 -18.85 -6.41
N GLU A 409 -8.65 -17.54 -6.35
CA GLU A 409 -9.57 -16.93 -5.38
C GLU A 409 -11.00 -17.52 -5.47
N GLN A 410 -11.47 -17.84 -6.67
CA GLN A 410 -12.78 -18.46 -6.86
C GLN A 410 -12.85 -19.87 -6.27
N TYR A 411 -11.82 -20.69 -6.42
CA TYR A 411 -11.79 -22.05 -5.87
C TYR A 411 -11.46 -22.08 -4.37
N THR A 412 -10.56 -21.21 -3.91
CA THR A 412 -10.05 -21.24 -2.54
C THR A 412 -10.85 -20.38 -1.56
N LYS A 413 -11.54 -19.35 -2.06
CA LYS A 413 -12.15 -18.26 -1.27
C LYS A 413 -11.15 -17.51 -0.39
N GLU A 414 -9.86 -17.63 -0.69
CA GLU A 414 -8.75 -16.97 -0.01
C GLU A 414 -8.12 -15.92 -0.93
N PRO A 415 -7.71 -14.74 -0.41
CA PRO A 415 -7.09 -13.71 -1.22
C PRO A 415 -5.73 -14.15 -1.76
N VAL A 416 -5.47 -13.85 -3.03
CA VAL A 416 -4.19 -14.09 -3.69
C VAL A 416 -3.47 -12.77 -3.87
N PHE A 417 -2.28 -12.67 -3.28
CA PHE A 417 -1.54 -11.41 -3.16
C PHE A 417 -0.08 -11.56 -3.54
N ALA A 418 0.41 -12.78 -3.76
CA ALA A 418 1.76 -13.04 -4.21
C ALA A 418 1.76 -13.74 -5.57
N VAL A 419 2.75 -13.41 -6.39
CA VAL A 419 3.04 -14.11 -7.64
C VAL A 419 4.49 -14.56 -7.71
N ALA A 420 4.75 -15.81 -8.06
CA ALA A 420 6.08 -16.22 -8.49
C ALA A 420 6.19 -16.06 -10.00
N TYR A 421 7.14 -15.26 -10.47
CA TYR A 421 7.36 -15.10 -11.90
C TYR A 421 7.99 -16.39 -12.45
N PRO A 422 7.43 -17.00 -13.50
CA PRO A 422 8.05 -18.13 -14.18
C PRO A 422 9.52 -17.84 -14.53
N PHE A 423 10.40 -18.80 -14.24
CA PHE A 423 11.86 -18.67 -14.38
C PHE A 423 12.48 -17.49 -13.60
N GLY A 424 11.72 -16.86 -12.70
CA GLY A 424 12.08 -15.64 -11.99
C GLY A 424 12.18 -14.39 -12.87
N GLY A 425 11.67 -14.45 -14.10
CA GLY A 425 11.81 -13.38 -15.10
C GLY A 425 10.88 -12.20 -14.85
N VAL A 426 11.43 -11.11 -14.30
CA VAL A 426 10.68 -9.86 -14.09
C VAL A 426 11.44 -8.65 -14.64
N ASN A 427 10.73 -7.81 -15.38
CA ASN A 427 11.18 -6.47 -15.78
C ASN A 427 10.11 -5.44 -15.36
N SER A 428 10.38 -4.14 -15.56
CA SER A 428 9.46 -3.07 -15.13
C SER A 428 8.05 -3.19 -15.74
N ARG A 429 7.95 -3.77 -16.94
CA ARG A 429 6.67 -4.00 -17.64
C ARG A 429 5.86 -5.10 -16.97
N VAL A 430 6.50 -6.24 -16.67
CA VAL A 430 5.88 -7.37 -15.95
C VAL A 430 5.47 -6.94 -14.55
N GLU A 431 6.34 -6.24 -13.83
CA GLU A 431 6.06 -5.68 -12.50
C GLU A 431 4.85 -4.74 -12.52
N ALA A 432 4.78 -3.81 -13.49
CA ALA A 432 3.66 -2.89 -13.60
C ALA A 432 2.32 -3.60 -13.85
N GLN A 433 2.34 -4.73 -14.59
CA GLN A 433 1.12 -5.52 -14.79
C GLN A 433 0.77 -6.39 -13.57
N ALA A 434 1.74 -6.87 -12.81
CA ALA A 434 1.47 -7.52 -11.52
C ALA A 434 0.88 -6.51 -10.51
N LEU A 435 1.38 -5.27 -10.52
CA LEU A 435 0.85 -4.17 -9.73
C LEU A 435 -0.61 -3.86 -10.09
N SER A 436 -0.92 -3.68 -11.38
CA SER A 436 -2.28 -3.38 -11.85
C SER A 436 -3.27 -4.52 -11.58
N ALA A 437 -2.79 -5.76 -11.60
CA ALA A 437 -3.54 -6.94 -11.20
C ALA A 437 -3.68 -7.09 -9.68
N GLY A 438 -3.20 -6.14 -8.88
CA GLY A 438 -3.43 -6.06 -7.44
C GLY A 438 -2.63 -7.05 -6.59
N TYR A 439 -1.52 -7.59 -7.10
CA TYR A 439 -0.57 -8.33 -6.27
C TYR A 439 0.14 -7.37 -5.30
N LEU A 440 0.49 -7.84 -4.10
CA LEU A 440 1.39 -7.15 -3.17
C LEU A 440 2.83 -7.58 -3.39
N LEU A 441 3.03 -8.90 -3.48
CA LEU A 441 4.35 -9.54 -3.50
C LEU A 441 4.63 -10.19 -4.85
N GLY A 442 5.89 -10.17 -5.28
CA GLY A 442 6.35 -10.84 -6.49
C GLY A 442 7.68 -11.51 -6.25
N VAL A 443 7.82 -12.80 -6.53
CA VAL A 443 9.05 -13.58 -6.30
C VAL A 443 9.83 -13.74 -7.59
N SER A 444 11.08 -13.28 -7.58
CA SER A 444 12.05 -13.34 -8.68
C SER A 444 13.20 -14.31 -8.37
N ALA A 445 14.02 -14.65 -9.37
CA ALA A 445 15.16 -15.55 -9.20
C ALA A 445 16.49 -14.81 -8.92
N ALA A 446 16.48 -13.85 -7.98
CA ALA A 446 17.69 -13.16 -7.55
C ALA A 446 18.28 -13.83 -6.29
N GLN A 447 19.56 -14.22 -6.35
CA GLN A 447 20.28 -14.94 -5.28
C GLN A 447 20.70 -14.00 -4.13
N GLN A 448 19.71 -13.38 -3.49
CA GLN A 448 19.91 -12.41 -2.41
C GLN A 448 18.92 -12.68 -1.28
N ARG A 449 19.31 -12.32 -0.05
CA ARG A 449 18.45 -12.43 1.14
C ARG A 449 17.89 -11.11 1.64
N THR A 450 18.37 -10.00 1.09
CA THR A 450 18.00 -8.66 1.51
C THR A 450 17.32 -7.92 0.38
N PHE A 451 16.31 -7.12 0.70
CA PHE A 451 15.59 -6.30 -0.26
C PHE A 451 14.96 -5.10 0.43
N LYS A 452 14.59 -4.07 -0.35
CA LYS A 452 13.87 -2.92 0.16
C LYS A 452 12.36 -3.13 0.07
N ARG A 453 11.60 -2.39 0.86
CA ARG A 453 10.13 -2.33 0.78
C ARG A 453 9.62 -1.92 -0.60
N ALA A 454 10.36 -1.08 -1.32
CA ALA A 454 10.02 -0.73 -2.70
C ALA A 454 10.08 -1.94 -3.65
N ASP A 455 10.88 -2.96 -3.31
CA ASP A 455 11.12 -4.15 -4.12
C ASP A 455 10.17 -5.31 -3.77
N LEU A 456 9.06 -5.06 -3.04
CA LEU A 456 8.12 -6.13 -2.65
C LEU A 456 7.54 -6.89 -3.86
N LEU A 457 7.45 -6.27 -5.05
CA LEU A 457 7.06 -6.97 -6.29
C LEU A 457 8.21 -7.69 -7.00
N LYS A 458 9.43 -7.66 -6.47
CA LYS A 458 10.64 -8.28 -7.01
C LYS A 458 11.48 -8.90 -5.89
N LEU A 459 10.82 -9.57 -4.94
CA LEU A 459 11.48 -10.28 -3.86
C LEU A 459 12.55 -11.23 -4.43
N PRO A 460 13.79 -11.16 -3.96
CA PRO A 460 14.82 -12.10 -4.33
C PRO A 460 14.53 -13.48 -3.72
N SER A 461 14.91 -14.55 -4.41
CA SER A 461 14.80 -15.91 -3.90
C SER A 461 15.96 -16.79 -4.37
N PHE A 462 16.33 -17.73 -3.51
CA PHE A 462 17.32 -18.76 -3.81
C PHE A 462 16.60 -19.94 -4.45
N ALA A 463 16.94 -20.22 -5.71
CA ALA A 463 16.48 -21.45 -6.37
C ALA A 463 17.20 -22.66 -5.76
N ILE A 464 16.45 -23.55 -5.12
CA ILE A 464 17.00 -24.74 -4.45
C ILE A 464 16.64 -26.00 -5.24
N GLY A 465 17.67 -26.69 -5.74
CA GLY A 465 17.55 -27.98 -6.41
C GLY A 465 17.99 -29.16 -5.53
N ALA A 466 17.89 -30.37 -6.05
CA ALA A 466 18.22 -31.59 -5.32
C ALA A 466 19.72 -31.76 -5.01
N SER A 467 20.61 -31.03 -5.69
CA SER A 467 22.06 -31.10 -5.48
C SER A 467 22.59 -30.18 -4.39
N VAL A 468 21.76 -29.26 -3.87
CA VAL A 468 22.19 -28.29 -2.85
C VAL A 468 22.35 -29.01 -1.51
N SER A 469 23.48 -28.81 -0.84
CA SER A 469 23.73 -29.44 0.47
C SER A 469 23.05 -28.68 1.62
N THR A 470 22.94 -29.33 2.78
CA THR A 470 22.42 -28.71 4.01
C THR A 470 23.27 -27.52 4.46
N GLU A 471 24.59 -27.63 4.29
CA GLU A 471 25.58 -26.61 4.61
C GLU A 471 25.41 -25.40 3.69
N ASP A 472 25.22 -25.63 2.40
CA ASP A 472 24.98 -24.56 1.43
C ASP A 472 23.67 -23.82 1.73
N VAL A 473 22.57 -24.52 2.02
CA VAL A 473 21.30 -23.89 2.39
C VAL A 473 21.45 -23.00 3.62
N LEU A 474 22.16 -23.49 4.66
CA LEU A 474 22.45 -22.69 5.84
C LEU A 474 23.34 -21.49 5.51
N GLY A 475 24.34 -21.66 4.65
CA GLY A 475 25.21 -20.59 4.16
C GLY A 475 24.43 -19.48 3.46
N LEU A 476 23.55 -19.84 2.52
CA LEU A 476 22.69 -18.89 1.80
C LEU A 476 21.79 -18.08 2.74
N VAL A 477 21.17 -18.74 3.71
CA VAL A 477 20.28 -18.11 4.70
C VAL A 477 21.06 -17.19 5.65
N LYS A 478 22.23 -17.65 6.11
CA LYS A 478 23.11 -16.90 7.02
C LYS A 478 23.98 -15.84 6.33
N GLY A 479 24.05 -15.86 5.00
CA GLY A 479 24.91 -15.00 4.18
C GLY A 479 26.39 -15.24 4.48
N GLN A 480 26.77 -16.52 4.53
CA GLN A 480 28.15 -16.99 4.72
C GLN A 480 28.75 -17.49 3.41
#